data_AF-A0A5S9MFF9-F1
#
_entry.id   AF-A0A5S9MFF9-F1
#
_cell.length_a   1.000
_cell.length_b   1.000
_cell.length_c   1.000
_cell.angle_alpha   90.00
_cell.angle_beta   90.00
_cell.angle_gamma   90.00
#
_symmetry.space_group_name_H-M   'P 1'
#
loop_
_entity.id
_entity.type
_entity.pdbx_description
1 polymer ?
#
loop_
_entity_poly.entity_id
_entity_poly.type
_entity_poly.pdbx_seq_one_letter_code
_entity_poly.pdbx_strand_id
1 'polypeptide(L)'
;MMTYGEEKAKLLGVHVKRSKYIVLLAGSILTGSAVAVSGTIGFVGLVIPHFIRLLTITDHRHLLPLSMLNGASFLVLADVLSRTIIEPTELPIGIITALIGAPVFGIILIRKYRGGTHV
;
A
#
# COMPACT_ATOMS: atom_id res chain seq x y z
N MET A 1 10.72 0.98 15.35
CA MET A 1 11.79 1.94 15.71
C MET A 1 11.48 3.33 15.17
N MET A 2 11.41 3.54 13.84
CA MET A 2 11.08 4.87 13.26
C MET A 2 9.69 5.41 13.64
N THR A 3 8.74 4.52 13.96
CA THR A 3 7.38 4.89 14.38
C THR A 3 7.33 5.63 15.73
N TYR A 4 8.35 5.53 16.58
CA TYR A 4 8.39 6.18 17.90
C TYR A 4 8.75 7.67 17.85
N GLY A 5 8.97 8.25 16.67
CA GLY A 5 9.45 9.62 16.48
C GLY A 5 10.97 9.70 16.32
N GLU A 6 11.45 10.70 15.59
CA GLU A 6 12.88 10.82 15.24
C GLU A 6 13.78 10.95 16.48
N GLU A 7 13.36 11.71 17.49
CA GLU A 7 14.12 11.88 18.74
C GLU A 7 14.25 10.58 19.53
N LYS A 8 13.15 9.84 19.73
CA LYS A 8 13.18 8.55 20.44
C LYS A 8 13.95 7.48 19.69
N ALA A 9 13.85 7.46 18.35
CA ALA A 9 14.62 6.53 17.53
C ALA A 9 16.14 6.83 17.61
N LYS A 10 16.53 8.10 17.67
CA LYS A 10 17.93 8.52 17.82
C LYS A 10 18.48 8.14 19.20
N LEU A 11 17.68 8.26 20.26
CA LEU A 11 18.03 7.80 21.62
C LEU A 11 18.23 6.27 21.68
N LEU A 12 17.53 5.52 20.85
CA LEU A 12 17.68 4.06 20.71
C LEU A 12 18.87 3.64 19.81
N GLY A 13 19.74 4.57 19.43
CA GLY A 13 20.93 4.31 18.61
C GLY A 13 20.65 4.14 17.11
N VAL A 14 19.42 4.41 16.65
CA VAL A 14 19.07 4.30 15.24
C VAL A 14 19.51 5.56 14.49
N HIS A 15 20.30 5.38 13.43
CA HIS A 15 20.65 6.46 12.51
C HIS A 15 19.47 6.81 11.59
N VAL A 16 18.48 7.53 12.13
CA VAL A 16 17.20 7.88 11.47
C VAL A 16 17.40 8.42 10.05
N LYS A 17 18.36 9.33 9.87
CA LYS A 17 18.67 9.96 8.57
C LYS A 17 19.09 8.91 7.53
N ARG A 18 20.03 8.02 7.87
CA ARG A 18 20.50 6.95 6.97
C ARG A 18 19.38 5.98 6.63
N SER A 19 18.64 5.51 7.64
CA SER A 19 17.54 4.58 7.43
C SER A 19 16.44 5.19 6.54
N LYS A 20 16.14 6.49 6.66
CA LYS A 20 15.16 7.18 5.81
C LYS A 20 15.62 7.22 4.35
N TYR A 21 16.88 7.55 4.12
CA TYR A 21 17.46 7.53 2.77
C TYR A 21 17.41 6.13 2.15
N ILE A 22 17.75 5.08 2.91
CA ILE A 22 17.71 3.70 2.42
C ILE A 22 16.29 3.31 2.00
N VAL A 23 15.28 3.60 2.83
CA VAL A 23 13.88 3.27 2.51
C VAL A 23 13.36 4.05 1.31
N LEU A 24 13.71 5.34 1.19
CA LEU A 24 13.33 6.16 0.05
C LEU A 24 13.98 5.66 -1.25
N LEU A 25 15.28 5.35 -1.22
CA LEU A 25 16.01 4.80 -2.38
C LEU A 25 15.44 3.45 -2.79
N ALA A 26 15.29 2.51 -1.85
CA ALA A 26 14.76 1.19 -2.12
C ALA A 26 13.32 1.26 -2.66
N GLY A 27 12.46 2.06 -2.03
CA GLY A 27 11.08 2.25 -2.47
C GLY A 27 10.99 2.89 -3.85
N SER A 28 11.83 3.88 -4.14
CA SER A 28 11.87 4.55 -5.44
C SER A 28 12.34 3.63 -6.55
N ILE A 29 13.39 2.83 -6.31
CA ILE A 29 13.90 1.86 -7.29
C ILE A 29 12.85 0.79 -7.55
N LEU A 30 12.29 0.19 -6.50
CA LEU A 30 11.25 -0.84 -6.64
C LEU A 30 10.02 -0.33 -7.40
N THR A 31 9.51 0.84 -7.00
CA THR A 31 8.33 1.43 -7.64
C THR A 31 8.63 1.86 -9.08
N GLY A 32 9.78 2.49 -9.31
CA GLY A 32 10.21 2.94 -10.63
C GLY A 32 10.38 1.79 -11.61
N SER A 33 11.04 0.70 -11.19
CA SER A 33 11.19 -0.50 -12.01
C SER A 33 9.83 -1.16 -12.33
N ALA A 34 8.91 -1.22 -11.37
CA ALA A 34 7.57 -1.77 -11.61
C ALA A 34 6.76 -0.91 -12.60
N VAL A 35 6.76 0.42 -12.40
CA VAL A 35 6.01 1.36 -13.25
C VAL A 35 6.58 1.42 -14.67
N ALA A 36 7.91 1.29 -14.83
CA ALA A 36 8.54 1.26 -16.15
C ALA A 36 8.09 0.07 -17.02
N VAL A 37 7.73 -1.07 -16.40
CA VAL A 37 7.29 -2.28 -17.11
C VAL A 37 5.77 -2.31 -17.28
N SER A 38 5.02 -1.95 -16.25
CA SER A 38 3.56 -2.17 -16.20
C SER A 38 2.73 -0.89 -16.38
N GLY A 39 3.38 0.27 -16.48
CA GLY A 39 2.69 1.57 -16.44
C GLY A 39 2.24 1.96 -15.03
N THR A 40 1.43 3.01 -14.95
CA THR A 40 0.99 3.58 -13.67
C THR A 40 -0.15 2.78 -13.04
N ILE A 41 0.05 2.32 -11.81
CA ILE A 41 -0.96 1.58 -11.03
C ILE A 41 -1.22 2.34 -9.73
N GLY A 42 -2.48 2.69 -9.49
CA GLY A 42 -2.91 3.47 -8.33
C GLY A 42 -3.49 2.62 -7.20
N PHE A 43 -3.65 3.23 -6.03
CA PHE A 43 -4.40 2.73 -4.87
C PHE A 43 -3.88 1.47 -4.14
N VAL A 44 -3.26 0.50 -4.82
CA VAL A 44 -2.81 -0.77 -4.21
C VAL A 44 -1.89 -0.52 -2.99
N GLY A 45 -0.89 0.35 -3.15
CA GLY A 45 0.06 0.68 -2.09
C GLY A 45 -0.54 1.46 -0.91
N LEU A 46 -1.73 2.05 -1.06
CA LEU A 46 -2.44 2.74 0.01
C LEU A 46 -3.45 1.83 0.70
N VAL A 47 -4.23 1.08 -0.09
CA VAL A 47 -5.35 0.25 0.37
C VAL A 47 -4.85 -0.97 1.14
N ILE A 48 -3.95 -1.75 0.54
CA ILE A 48 -3.53 -3.05 1.08
C ILE A 48 -2.88 -2.94 2.47
N PRO A 49 -1.81 -2.13 2.67
CA PRO A 49 -1.19 -2.05 3.99
C PRO A 49 -2.12 -1.43 5.04
N HIS A 50 -3.09 -0.60 4.63
CA HIS A 50 -4.07 -0.07 5.58
C HIS A 50 -5.14 -1.11 5.96
N PHE A 51 -5.57 -1.92 5.00
CA PHE A 51 -6.47 -3.05 5.24
C PHE A 51 -5.83 -4.05 6.22
N ILE A 52 -4.57 -4.41 6.02
CA ILE A 52 -3.83 -5.30 6.93
C ILE A 52 -3.69 -4.70 8.33
N ARG A 53 -3.50 -3.38 8.45
CA ARG A 53 -3.49 -2.70 9.76
C ARG A 53 -4.84 -2.75 10.48
N LEU A 54 -5.96 -2.71 9.75
CA LEU A 54 -7.29 -2.88 10.34
C LEU A 54 -7.49 -4.29 10.90
N LEU A 55 -6.79 -5.29 10.37
CA LEU A 55 -6.76 -6.66 10.91
C LEU A 55 -5.89 -6.79 12.17
N THR A 56 -5.58 -5.68 12.86
CA THR A 56 -4.80 -5.62 14.11
C THR A 56 -3.31 -5.95 13.97
N ILE A 57 -2.80 -6.06 12.73
CA ILE A 57 -1.38 -6.32 12.48
C ILE A 57 -0.61 -5.00 12.50
N THR A 58 0.12 -4.78 13.59
CA THR A 58 0.89 -3.54 13.85
C THR A 58 2.41 -3.74 13.75
N ASP A 59 2.90 -4.98 13.86
CA ASP A 59 4.32 -5.27 13.68
C ASP A 59 4.70 -5.28 12.19
N HIS A 60 5.63 -4.39 11.82
CA HIS A 60 6.14 -4.26 10.45
C HIS A 60 6.75 -5.55 9.90
N ARG A 61 7.26 -6.44 10.78
CA ARG A 61 7.80 -7.75 10.37
C ARG A 61 6.74 -8.66 9.74
N HIS A 62 5.50 -8.57 10.22
CA HIS A 62 4.38 -9.36 9.73
C HIS A 62 3.57 -8.57 8.69
N LEU A 63 3.45 -7.25 8.89
CA LEU A 63 2.72 -6.37 7.98
C LEU A 63 3.32 -6.36 6.58
N LEU A 64 4.66 -6.29 6.45
CA LEU A 64 5.32 -6.25 5.14
C LEU A 64 5.05 -7.51 4.29
N PRO A 65 5.35 -8.75 4.75
CA PRO A 65 5.09 -9.95 3.94
C PRO A 65 3.60 -10.16 3.65
N LEU A 66 2.71 -9.88 4.62
CA LEU A 66 1.27 -10.00 4.39
C LEU A 66 0.76 -8.97 3.38
N SER A 67 1.27 -7.73 3.43
CA SER A 67 0.92 -6.70 2.44
C SER A 67 1.44 -7.05 1.06
N MET A 68 2.63 -7.66 0.95
CA MET A 68 3.17 -8.14 -0.31
C MET A 68 2.30 -9.24 -0.91
N LEU A 69 1.92 -10.25 -0.13
CA LEU A 69 1.09 -11.37 -0.59
C LEU A 69 -0.32 -10.91 -1.00
N ASN A 70 -0.98 -10.12 -0.16
CA ASN A 70 -2.32 -9.62 -0.45
C ASN A 70 -2.31 -8.64 -1.63
N GLY A 71 -1.29 -7.79 -1.73
CA GLY A 71 -1.15 -6.86 -2.84
C GLY A 71 -0.90 -7.57 -4.17
N ALA A 72 -0.04 -8.58 -4.20
CA ALA A 72 0.19 -9.40 -5.37
C ALA A 72 -1.07 -10.15 -5.80
N SER A 73 -1.76 -10.80 -4.86
CA SER A 73 -3.01 -11.51 -5.14
C SER A 73 -4.11 -10.57 -5.66
N PHE A 74 -4.29 -9.40 -5.04
CA PHE A 74 -5.24 -8.38 -5.50
C PHE A 74 -4.92 -7.92 -6.92
N LEU A 75 -3.65 -7.66 -7.23
CA LEU A 75 -3.24 -7.18 -8.54
C LEU A 75 -3.44 -8.24 -9.63
N VAL A 76 -3.13 -9.51 -9.35
CA VAL A 76 -3.40 -10.62 -10.29
C VAL A 76 -4.89 -10.76 -10.57
N LEU A 77 -5.74 -10.66 -9.54
CA LEU A 77 -7.19 -10.70 -9.72
C LEU A 77 -7.69 -9.51 -10.56
N ALA A 78 -7.15 -8.32 -10.30
CA ALA A 78 -7.49 -7.13 -11.09
C ALA A 78 -7.05 -7.27 -12.57
N ASP A 79 -5.91 -7.90 -12.84
CA ASP A 79 -5.42 -8.15 -14.21
C ASP A 79 -6.32 -9.14 -14.96
N VAL A 80 -6.73 -10.22 -14.29
CA VAL A 80 -7.67 -11.20 -14.88
C VAL A 80 -9.01 -10.53 -15.19
N LEU A 81 -9.53 -9.72 -14.27
CA LEU A 81 -10.77 -8.97 -14.48
C LEU A 81 -10.67 -7.94 -15.61
N SER A 82 -9.55 -7.21 -15.71
CA SER A 82 -9.38 -6.24 -16.80
C SER A 82 -9.37 -6.90 -18.17
N ARG A 83 -8.88 -8.15 -18.26
CA ARG A 83 -8.85 -8.92 -19.51
C ARG A 83 -10.20 -9.56 -19.87
N THR A 84 -11.07 -9.81 -18.90
CA THR A 84 -12.34 -10.54 -19.13
C THR A 84 -13.58 -9.67 -19.32
N ILE A 85 -13.59 -8.43 -18.83
CA ILE A 85 -14.81 -7.59 -18.85
C ILE A 85 -15.11 -7.02 -20.25
N ILE A 86 -14.10 -6.68 -21.04
CA ILE A 86 -14.26 -6.01 -22.34
C ILE A 86 -13.39 -6.69 -23.41
N GLU A 87 -13.85 -7.80 -23.98
CA GLU A 87 -13.29 -8.24 -25.27
C GLU A 87 -13.83 -7.34 -26.40
N PRO A 88 -13.02 -6.86 -27.37
CA PRO A 88 -11.59 -7.11 -27.61
C PRO A 88 -10.66 -5.97 -27.13
N THR A 89 -11.13 -5.07 -26.27
CA THR A 89 -10.39 -3.86 -25.89
C THR A 89 -9.70 -4.04 -24.55
N GLU A 90 -8.37 -3.99 -24.54
CA GLU A 90 -7.59 -4.11 -23.31
C GLU A 90 -7.83 -2.90 -22.40
N LEU A 91 -8.53 -3.13 -21.28
CA LEU A 91 -8.76 -2.08 -20.30
C LEU A 91 -7.51 -1.95 -19.41
N PRO A 92 -6.95 -0.74 -19.23
CA PRO A 92 -5.84 -0.55 -18.32
C PRO A 92 -6.19 -0.98 -16.89
N ILE A 93 -5.39 -1.90 -16.32
CA ILE A 93 -5.58 -2.40 -14.95
C ILE A 93 -5.61 -1.28 -13.89
N GLY A 94 -4.94 -0.15 -14.18
CA GLY A 94 -4.99 1.06 -13.34
C GLY A 94 -6.41 1.59 -13.12
N ILE A 95 -7.30 1.44 -14.10
CA ILE A 95 -8.70 1.88 -14.00
C ILE A 95 -9.47 0.96 -13.05
N ILE A 96 -9.35 -0.37 -13.22
CA ILE A 96 -9.99 -1.36 -12.35
C ILE A 96 -9.54 -1.19 -10.90
N THR A 97 -8.22 -1.07 -10.69
CA THR A 97 -7.64 -0.88 -9.35
C THR A 97 -8.06 0.46 -8.72
N ALA A 98 -8.23 1.53 -9.49
CA ALA A 98 -8.76 2.79 -8.99
C ALA A 98 -10.25 2.73 -8.65
N LEU A 99 -11.07 2.11 -9.50
CA LEU A 99 -12.51 1.93 -9.29
C LEU A 99 -12.81 1.13 -8.02
N ILE A 100 -12.00 0.12 -7.72
CA ILE A 100 -12.14 -0.68 -6.50
C ILE A 100 -11.44 0.01 -5.31
N GLY A 101 -10.24 0.54 -5.53
CA GLY A 101 -9.38 1.07 -4.48
C GLY A 101 -9.91 2.37 -3.87
N ALA A 102 -10.46 3.28 -4.68
CA ALA A 102 -11.00 4.55 -4.21
C ALA A 102 -12.17 4.39 -3.21
N PRO A 103 -13.24 3.61 -3.49
CA PRO A 103 -14.32 3.41 -2.53
C PRO A 103 -13.85 2.65 -1.30
N VAL A 104 -13.00 1.62 -1.44
CA VAL A 104 -12.44 0.89 -0.29
C VAL A 104 -11.65 1.83 0.62
N PHE A 105 -10.77 2.66 0.04
CA PHE A 105 -10.00 3.63 0.80
C PHE A 105 -10.89 4.69 1.47
N GLY A 106 -11.92 5.17 0.76
CA GLY A 106 -12.91 6.10 1.31
C GLY A 106 -13.65 5.52 2.52
N ILE A 107 -14.11 4.26 2.43
CA ILE A 107 -14.78 3.56 3.53
C ILE A 107 -13.83 3.43 4.74
N ILE A 108 -12.59 3.04 4.49
CA ILE A 108 -11.55 2.92 5.52
C ILE A 108 -11.34 4.28 6.23
N LEU A 109 -11.23 5.37 5.47
CA LEU A 109 -11.03 6.72 5.99
C LEU A 109 -12.23 7.18 6.83
N ILE A 110 -13.45 6.99 6.33
CA ILE A 110 -14.69 7.37 7.02
C ILE A 110 -14.86 6.59 8.32
N ARG A 111 -14.59 5.28 8.32
CA ARG A 111 -14.64 4.44 9.54
C ARG A 111 -13.65 4.92 10.58
N LYS A 112 -12.43 5.26 10.17
CA LYS A 112 -11.40 5.79 11.08
C LYS A 112 -11.82 7.14 11.67
N TYR A 113 -12.46 8.02 10.89
CA TYR A 113 -12.92 9.32 11.35
C TYR A 113 -14.13 9.22 12.30
N ARG A 114 -15.08 8.32 12.02
CA ARG A 114 -16.26 8.05 12.89
C ARG A 114 -15.90 7.35 14.21
N GLY A 115 -14.78 6.62 14.25
CA GLY A 115 -14.25 6.06 15.50
C GLY A 115 -13.64 7.08 16.46
N GLY A 116 -13.50 8.36 16.06
CA GLY A 116 -12.95 9.44 16.86
C GLY A 116 -13.96 10.25 17.67
N THR A 117 -15.24 9.85 17.74
CA THR A 117 -16.30 10.60 18.44
C THR A 117 -16.88 9.86 19.65
N HIS A 118 -16.12 8.95 20.25
CA HIS A 118 -16.46 8.36 21.56
C HIS A 118 -15.20 8.04 22.36
N VAL A 119 -14.50 9.07 22.87
CA VAL A 119 -13.95 9.13 24.24
C VAL A 119 -13.75 10.60 24.60
#